data_AF-A0A2A3T768-F1
#
_entry.id   AF-A0A2A3T768-F1
#
_cell.length_a   1.000
_cell.length_b   1.000
_cell.length_c   1.000
_cell.angle_alpha   90.00
_cell.angle_beta   90.00
_cell.angle_gamma   90.00
#
_symmetry.space_group_name_H-M   'P 1'
#
loop_
_entity.id
_entity.type
_entity.pdbx_description
1 polymer ?
#
loop_
_entity_poly.entity_id
_entity_poly.type
_entity_poly.pdbx_seq_one_letter_code
_entity_poly.pdbx_strand_id
1 'polypeptide(L)'
;MSEENTNTESTEINSESLLETVSDAEVNSRITFEEFTDEKAFISYNAFGSKQMKIKVLEVSDEIAPTSWKLGKRVKVVKILITIKHLTTQEVEEAEFDIEAIELELTEKRHYTSTNRWVPVDDVKNGYVIGSKHTRLISDAAALDYIDF
;
A
#
# COMPACT_ATOMS: atom_id res chain seq x y z
N MET A 1 -75.15 5.74 -24.08
CA MET A 1 -75.51 6.24 -22.75
C MET A 1 -75.60 5.05 -21.83
N SER A 2 -74.50 4.75 -21.11
CA SER A 2 -74.42 4.04 -19.82
C SER A 2 -73.00 3.49 -19.65
N GLU A 3 -72.51 3.70 -18.43
CA GLU A 3 -71.17 3.47 -17.88
C GLU A 3 -70.75 1.99 -17.88
N GLU A 4 -69.43 1.72 -17.84
CA GLU A 4 -68.82 0.83 -16.83
C GLU A 4 -67.28 0.86 -16.89
N ASN A 5 -66.68 1.03 -15.72
CA ASN A 5 -65.25 1.26 -15.47
C ASN A 5 -64.39 0.04 -15.80
N THR A 6 -63.25 0.27 -16.46
CA THR A 6 -62.15 -0.71 -16.55
C THR A 6 -60.94 -0.19 -15.79
N ASN A 7 -60.56 -0.98 -14.78
CA ASN A 7 -59.36 -0.88 -13.96
C ASN A 7 -58.11 -0.58 -14.79
N THR A 8 -57.38 0.47 -14.42
CA THR A 8 -55.97 0.63 -14.78
C THR A 8 -55.18 0.78 -13.48
N GLU A 9 -54.47 -0.30 -13.15
CA GLU A 9 -53.52 -0.38 -12.06
C GLU A 9 -52.44 0.69 -12.22
N SER A 10 -52.45 1.69 -11.34
CA SER A 10 -51.33 2.59 -11.11
C SER A 10 -50.68 2.16 -9.79
N THR A 11 -49.83 1.16 -9.88
CA THR A 11 -48.86 0.82 -8.82
C THR A 11 -47.82 1.94 -8.76
N GLU A 12 -48.17 3.03 -8.07
CA GLU A 12 -47.20 4.00 -7.57
C GLU A 12 -46.44 3.36 -6.41
N ILE A 13 -45.34 2.70 -6.75
CA ILE A 13 -44.44 2.06 -5.79
C ILE A 13 -43.66 3.20 -5.10
N ASN A 14 -44.07 3.53 -3.88
CA ASN A 14 -43.36 4.41 -2.95
C ASN A 14 -41.86 4.10 -2.93
N SER A 15 -41.07 4.91 -3.64
CA SER A 15 -39.61 4.81 -3.70
C SER A 15 -38.92 5.66 -2.61
N GLU A 16 -39.69 6.32 -1.75
CA GLU A 16 -39.17 7.14 -0.65
C GLU A 16 -38.95 6.36 0.66
N SER A 17 -39.31 5.07 0.73
CA SER A 17 -39.24 4.26 1.96
C SER A 17 -37.96 3.42 2.11
N LEU A 18 -37.05 3.40 1.13
CA LEU A 18 -35.82 2.58 1.19
C LEU A 18 -34.58 3.32 1.72
N LEU A 19 -34.76 4.55 2.20
CA LEU A 19 -33.73 5.34 2.86
C LEU A 19 -34.12 5.65 4.32
N GLU A 20 -34.60 4.63 5.04
CA GLU A 20 -34.42 4.64 6.50
C GLU A 20 -32.96 4.29 6.78
N THR A 21 -32.14 5.35 6.86
CA THR A 21 -30.82 5.28 7.45
C THR A 21 -30.98 4.79 8.89
N VAL A 22 -30.64 3.53 9.12
CA VAL A 22 -30.34 2.98 10.45
C VAL A 22 -29.02 3.58 10.93
N SER A 23 -29.03 4.89 11.22
CA SER A 23 -27.84 5.66 11.55
C SER A 23 -27.41 5.54 13.01
N ASP A 24 -28.19 4.92 13.90
CA ASP A 24 -27.90 4.96 15.35
C ASP A 24 -28.11 3.61 16.06
N ALA A 25 -27.68 2.50 15.43
CA ALA A 25 -27.39 1.28 16.18
C ALA A 25 -25.88 1.18 16.37
N GLU A 26 -25.45 1.28 17.62
CA GLU A 26 -24.06 1.19 18.09
C GLU A 26 -23.37 -0.12 17.65
N VAL A 27 -22.84 -0.13 16.43
CA VAL A 27 -21.89 -1.15 16.01
C VAL A 27 -20.49 -0.60 16.29
N ASN A 28 -19.88 -1.11 17.35
CA ASN A 28 -18.48 -0.89 17.73
C ASN A 28 -17.50 -1.56 16.73
N SER A 29 -17.68 -1.30 15.44
CA SER A 29 -16.72 -1.56 14.39
C SER A 29 -16.73 -0.37 13.43
N ARG A 30 -16.40 0.81 13.95
CA ARG A 30 -15.95 1.93 13.11
C ARG A 30 -14.61 1.51 12.51
N ILE A 31 -14.66 0.85 11.37
CA ILE A 31 -13.58 0.98 10.38
C ILE A 31 -13.61 2.48 10.03
N THR A 32 -12.75 3.23 10.69
CA THR A 32 -12.69 4.70 10.58
C THR A 32 -12.34 5.06 9.14
N PHE A 33 -13.04 6.02 8.56
CA PHE A 33 -12.78 6.52 7.21
C PHE A 33 -11.32 6.95 6.99
N GLU A 34 -10.58 7.31 8.05
CA GLU A 34 -9.12 7.50 8.02
C GLU A 34 -8.31 6.30 7.49
N GLU A 35 -8.78 5.06 7.69
CA GLU A 35 -8.07 3.87 7.19
C GLU A 35 -8.09 3.80 5.65
N PHE A 36 -9.05 4.46 5.00
CA PHE A 36 -9.11 4.62 3.55
C PHE A 36 -8.25 5.78 3.03
N THR A 37 -7.96 6.80 3.86
CA THR A 37 -7.04 7.89 3.46
C THR A 37 -5.57 7.49 3.53
N ASP A 38 -5.25 6.38 4.21
CA ASP A 38 -3.90 5.84 4.33
C ASP A 38 -3.34 5.27 3.02
N GLU A 39 -4.14 5.01 1.97
CA GLU A 39 -3.61 4.50 0.70
C GLU A 39 -2.57 5.42 0.07
N LYS A 40 -2.73 6.75 0.25
CA LYS A 40 -1.75 7.74 -0.20
C LYS A 40 -0.44 7.67 0.58
N ALA A 41 -0.45 7.20 1.82
CA ALA A 41 0.75 7.08 2.64
C ALA A 41 1.69 5.96 2.14
N PHE A 42 1.17 4.96 1.42
CA PHE A 42 1.95 3.86 0.83
C PHE A 42 2.43 4.13 -0.59
N ILE A 43 2.16 5.33 -1.14
CA ILE A 43 2.55 5.70 -2.49
C ILE A 43 3.67 6.75 -2.40
N SER A 44 4.77 6.51 -3.10
CA SER A 44 5.81 7.52 -3.31
C SER A 44 5.77 8.03 -4.75
N TYR A 45 6.20 9.27 -4.94
CA TYR A 45 6.32 9.91 -6.25
C TYR A 45 7.79 10.13 -6.58
N ASN A 46 8.15 10.03 -7.86
CA ASN A 46 9.45 10.49 -8.32
C ASN A 46 9.54 12.04 -8.20
N ALA A 47 10.75 12.59 -8.17
CA ALA A 47 11.06 14.02 -8.22
C ALA A 47 10.28 14.78 -9.31
N PHE A 48 10.02 14.15 -10.46
CA PHE A 48 9.24 14.75 -11.55
C PHE A 48 7.72 14.53 -11.44
N GLY A 49 7.25 13.74 -10.46
CA GLY A 49 5.83 13.42 -10.28
C GLY A 49 5.22 12.55 -11.38
N SER A 50 6.02 12.05 -12.32
CA SER A 50 5.57 11.24 -13.46
C SER A 50 5.38 9.76 -13.15
N LYS A 51 6.05 9.25 -12.12
CA LYS A 51 5.97 7.86 -11.67
C LYS A 51 5.47 7.79 -10.22
N GLN A 52 4.62 6.80 -9.95
CA GLN A 52 4.21 6.39 -8.60
C GLN A 52 4.82 5.03 -8.30
N MET A 53 5.22 4.81 -7.06
CA MET A 53 5.73 3.52 -6.60
C MET A 53 5.03 3.08 -5.32
N LYS A 54 4.74 1.78 -5.25
CA LYS A 54 4.20 1.09 -4.08
C LYS A 54 5.09 -0.11 -3.77
N ILE A 55 5.42 -0.31 -2.49
CA ILE A 55 6.27 -1.42 -2.05
C ILE A 55 5.49 -2.31 -1.10
N LYS A 56 5.41 -3.60 -1.43
CA LYS A 56 4.85 -4.65 -0.60
C LYS A 56 5.97 -5.54 -0.07
N VAL A 57 5.97 -5.81 1.22
CA VAL A 57 6.88 -6.76 1.87
C VAL A 57 6.31 -8.16 1.71
N LEU A 58 7.11 -9.06 1.14
CA LEU A 58 6.74 -10.48 0.97
C LEU A 58 7.32 -11.31 2.11
N GLU A 59 8.59 -11.10 2.42
CA GLU A 59 9.31 -11.93 3.38
C GLU A 59 10.10 -11.06 4.36
N VAL A 60 10.02 -11.43 5.63
CA VAL A 60 10.73 -10.79 6.74
C VAL A 60 11.52 -11.84 7.51
N SER A 61 12.68 -11.45 8.00
CA SER A 61 13.52 -12.29 8.86
C SER A 61 13.16 -12.06 10.33
N ASP A 62 13.22 -13.14 11.12
CA ASP A 62 12.99 -13.16 12.56
C ASP A 62 14.19 -12.63 13.39
N GLU A 63 15.22 -12.11 12.73
CA GLU A 63 16.38 -11.53 13.40
C GLU A 63 16.00 -10.34 14.31
N ILE A 64 16.49 -10.39 15.55
CA ILE A 64 16.25 -9.33 16.54
C ILE A 64 17.19 -8.15 16.25
N ALA A 65 16.62 -6.97 16.06
CA ALA A 65 17.40 -5.76 15.82
C ALA A 65 18.38 -5.47 16.99
N PRO A 66 19.67 -5.19 16.71
CA PRO A 66 20.72 -5.04 17.74
C PRO A 66 20.54 -3.82 18.66
N THR A 67 19.52 -2.97 18.45
CA THR A 67 19.26 -1.76 19.27
C THR A 67 17.77 -1.54 19.51
N SER A 68 17.06 -2.62 19.84
CA SER A 68 15.62 -2.59 20.11
C SER A 68 15.22 -1.63 21.25
N TRP A 69 16.10 -1.43 22.23
CA TRP A 69 15.79 -0.61 23.42
C TRP A 69 15.80 0.92 23.17
N LYS A 70 16.57 1.42 22.19
CA LYS A 70 16.57 2.86 21.83
C LYS A 70 15.70 3.18 20.63
N LEU A 71 15.68 2.28 19.64
CA LEU A 71 15.11 2.53 18.32
C LEU A 71 13.79 1.80 18.08
N GLY A 72 13.25 1.15 19.12
CA GLY A 72 12.02 0.38 19.04
C GLY A 72 12.16 -0.95 18.31
N LYS A 73 11.02 -1.61 18.07
CA LYS A 73 10.97 -2.87 17.33
C LYS A 73 11.14 -2.60 15.84
N ARG A 74 12.11 -3.26 15.23
CA ARG A 74 12.38 -3.20 13.79
C ARG A 74 12.40 -4.62 13.25
N VAL A 75 11.97 -4.76 12.01
CA VAL A 75 11.92 -6.01 11.28
C VAL A 75 12.90 -5.91 10.11
N LYS A 76 13.60 -7.00 9.85
CA LYS A 76 14.55 -7.10 8.73
C LYS A 76 13.80 -7.63 7.51
N VAL A 77 13.71 -6.83 6.47
CA VAL A 77 13.02 -7.20 5.22
C VAL A 77 13.97 -8.03 4.35
N VAL A 78 13.48 -9.16 3.83
CA VAL A 78 14.24 -10.08 2.96
C VAL A 78 13.81 -9.90 1.51
N LYS A 79 12.51 -10.00 1.23
CA LYS A 79 11.95 -9.87 -0.13
C LYS A 79 10.86 -8.81 -0.20
N ILE A 80 10.86 -8.05 -1.28
CA ILE A 80 9.85 -7.03 -1.59
C ILE A 80 9.32 -7.21 -3.01
N LEU A 81 8.07 -6.82 -3.20
CA LEU A 81 7.46 -6.60 -4.50
C LEU A 81 7.28 -5.10 -4.68
N ILE A 82 7.80 -4.58 -5.79
CA ILE A 82 7.69 -3.17 -6.16
C ILE A 82 6.77 -3.06 -7.36
N THR A 83 5.78 -2.18 -7.24
CA THR A 83 4.91 -1.80 -8.35
C THR A 83 5.20 -0.34 -8.70
N ILE A 84 5.68 -0.09 -9.91
CA ILE A 84 5.89 1.26 -10.46
C ILE A 84 4.82 1.51 -11.51
N LYS A 85 4.03 2.57 -11.30
CA LYS A 85 3.03 3.03 -12.25
C LYS A 85 3.51 4.32 -12.89
N HIS A 86 3.57 4.32 -14.22
CA HIS A 86 3.82 5.53 -15.00
C HIS A 86 2.51 6.29 -15.18
N LEU A 87 2.44 7.54 -14.71
CA LEU A 87 1.21 8.34 -14.77
C LEU A 87 0.91 8.81 -16.19
N THR A 88 1.96 9.01 -16.99
CA THR A 88 1.85 9.50 -18.38
C THR A 88 1.46 8.41 -19.36
N THR A 89 2.05 7.21 -19.25
CA THR A 89 1.79 6.09 -20.18
C THR A 89 0.76 5.10 -19.65
N GLN A 90 0.39 5.19 -18.37
CA GLN A 90 -0.48 4.23 -17.65
C GLN A 90 0.07 2.80 -17.59
N GLU A 91 1.34 2.60 -17.96
CA GLU A 91 2.01 1.31 -17.83
C GLU A 91 2.31 1.01 -16.37
N VAL A 92 2.18 -0.27 -16.00
CA VAL A 92 2.45 -0.78 -14.65
C VAL A 92 3.56 -1.81 -14.76
N GLU A 93 4.66 -1.55 -14.08
CA GLU A 93 5.80 -2.44 -13.94
C GLU A 93 5.76 -3.06 -12.56
N GLU A 94 5.79 -4.39 -12.49
CA GLU A 94 5.89 -5.14 -11.24
C GLU A 94 7.18 -5.95 -11.25
N ALA A 95 7.96 -5.80 -10.19
CA ALA A 95 9.22 -6.50 -10.04
C ALA A 95 9.40 -6.98 -8.61
N GLU A 96 9.79 -8.24 -8.48
CA GLU A 96 10.15 -8.86 -7.22
C GLU A 96 11.66 -8.70 -7.00
N PHE A 97 12.03 -8.25 -5.81
CA PHE A 97 13.42 -8.04 -5.41
C PHE A 97 13.74 -8.82 -4.14
N ASP A 98 14.77 -9.65 -4.23
CA ASP A 98 15.40 -10.27 -3.09
C ASP A 98 16.51 -9.34 -2.57
N ILE A 99 16.19 -8.58 -1.52
CA ILE A 99 17.11 -7.56 -0.99
C ILE A 99 18.31 -8.22 -0.32
N GLU A 100 18.18 -9.44 0.20
CA GLU A 100 19.30 -10.16 0.78
C GLU A 100 20.35 -10.52 -0.27
N ALA A 101 19.90 -11.03 -1.42
CA ALA A 101 20.79 -11.33 -2.54
C ALA A 101 21.45 -10.06 -3.10
N ILE A 102 20.68 -8.98 -3.24
CA ILE A 102 21.16 -7.68 -3.73
C ILE A 102 22.22 -7.09 -2.78
N GLU A 103 22.04 -7.17 -1.46
CA GLU A 103 23.03 -6.67 -0.50
C GLU A 103 24.34 -7.49 -0.57
N LEU A 104 24.24 -8.81 -0.74
CA LEU A 104 25.40 -9.68 -0.87
C LEU A 104 26.18 -9.33 -2.14
N GLU A 105 25.48 -9.13 -3.26
CA GLU A 105 26.06 -8.68 -4.52
C GLU A 105 26.69 -7.29 -4.41
N LEU A 106 26.04 -6.36 -3.72
CA LEU A 106 26.56 -5.00 -3.48
C LEU A 106 27.85 -5.03 -2.65
N THR A 107 27.89 -5.89 -1.62
CA THR A 107 29.06 -6.08 -0.77
C THR A 107 30.23 -6.68 -1.57
N GLU A 108 29.95 -7.59 -2.49
CA GLU A 108 30.97 -8.19 -3.35
C GLU A 108 31.51 -7.19 -4.37
N LYS A 109 30.63 -6.51 -5.11
CA LYS A 109 31.03 -5.61 -6.20
C LYS A 109 31.60 -4.28 -5.72
N ARG A 110 31.03 -3.72 -4.65
CA ARG A 110 31.31 -2.34 -4.23
C ARG A 110 31.83 -2.22 -2.79
N HIS A 111 31.92 -3.32 -2.04
CA HIS A 111 32.39 -3.35 -0.65
C HIS A 111 31.62 -2.40 0.29
N TYR A 112 30.38 -2.07 -0.05
CA TYR A 112 29.46 -1.35 0.81
C TYR A 112 28.49 -2.32 1.44
N THR A 113 28.22 -2.12 2.73
CA THR A 113 27.18 -2.84 3.47
C THR A 113 26.07 -1.87 3.83
N SER A 114 24.82 -2.32 3.81
CA SER A 114 23.66 -1.46 3.94
C SER A 114 22.80 -1.88 5.11
N THR A 115 22.49 -0.95 6.01
CA THR A 115 21.53 -1.20 7.11
C THR A 115 20.10 -0.86 6.71
N ASN A 116 19.83 -0.69 5.41
CA ASN A 116 18.56 -0.17 4.89
C ASN A 116 17.42 -1.19 4.94
N ARG A 117 17.73 -2.48 5.13
CA ARG A 117 16.73 -3.56 5.31
C ARG A 117 15.93 -3.48 6.61
N TRP A 118 16.42 -2.74 7.61
CA TRP A 118 15.75 -2.63 8.91
C TRP A 118 14.65 -1.57 8.87
N VAL A 119 13.39 -2.01 8.89
CA VAL A 119 12.21 -1.12 8.87
C VAL A 119 11.49 -1.18 10.23
N PRO A 120 11.09 -0.04 10.82
CA PRO A 120 10.23 -0.04 12.00
C PRO A 120 8.91 -0.76 11.74
N VAL A 121 8.39 -1.50 12.73
CA VAL A 121 7.11 -2.20 12.58
C VAL A 121 5.96 -1.23 12.31
N ASP A 122 6.01 -0.03 12.91
CA ASP A 122 4.99 1.00 12.74
C ASP A 122 4.93 1.55 11.30
N ASP A 123 6.02 1.43 10.55
CA ASP A 123 6.13 1.86 9.16
C ASP A 123 5.65 0.79 8.16
N VAL A 124 5.22 -0.37 8.64
CA VAL A 124 4.67 -1.46 7.83
C VAL A 124 3.22 -1.72 8.26
N LYS A 125 2.27 -1.37 7.38
CA LYS A 125 0.84 -1.62 7.62
C LYS A 125 0.31 -2.56 6.55
N ASN A 126 -0.34 -3.66 6.97
CA ASN A 126 -0.92 -4.67 6.08
C ASN A 126 0.06 -5.19 5.00
N GLY A 127 1.35 -5.30 5.34
CA GLY A 127 2.41 -5.72 4.44
C GLY A 127 2.88 -4.66 3.44
N TYR A 128 2.36 -3.43 3.48
CA TYR A 128 2.88 -2.31 2.68
C TYR A 128 3.76 -1.40 3.50
N VAL A 129 4.82 -0.89 2.88
CA VAL A 129 5.73 0.08 3.50
C VAL A 129 5.23 1.50 3.24
N ILE A 130 5.42 2.39 4.22
CA ILE A 130 5.15 3.82 4.03
C ILE A 130 6.09 4.42 2.96
N GLY A 131 5.54 5.26 2.10
CA GLY A 131 6.24 5.89 0.96
C GLY A 131 7.50 6.66 1.34
N SER A 132 7.57 7.21 2.55
CA SER A 132 8.75 7.91 3.07
C SER A 132 9.98 7.01 3.22
N LYS A 133 9.80 5.69 3.30
CA LYS A 133 10.89 4.70 3.44
C LYS A 133 11.26 4.03 2.12
N HIS A 134 10.51 4.25 1.05
CA HIS A 134 10.72 3.57 -0.21
C HIS A 134 12.12 3.79 -0.77
N THR A 135 12.55 5.05 -0.95
CA THR A 135 13.88 5.39 -1.46
C THR A 135 15.00 4.75 -0.65
N ARG A 136 14.82 4.61 0.66
CA ARG A 136 15.81 3.96 1.52
C ARG A 136 15.90 2.46 1.24
N LEU A 137 14.76 1.76 1.14
CA LEU A 137 14.71 0.33 0.84
C LEU A 137 15.25 0.00 -0.55
N ILE A 138 14.94 0.82 -1.56
CA ILE A 138 15.36 0.57 -2.94
C ILE A 138 16.77 1.07 -3.25
N SER A 139 17.43 1.78 -2.31
CA SER A 139 18.72 2.42 -2.58
C SER A 139 19.81 1.43 -3.03
N ASP A 140 19.82 0.22 -2.47
CA ASP A 140 20.78 -0.81 -2.84
C ASP A 140 20.51 -1.34 -4.26
N ALA A 141 19.24 -1.53 -4.61
CA ALA A 141 18.81 -1.95 -5.94
C ALA A 141 19.07 -0.86 -6.99
N ALA A 142 18.80 0.40 -6.65
CA ALA A 142 19.10 1.56 -7.49
C ALA A 142 20.61 1.74 -7.68
N ALA A 143 21.43 1.45 -6.66
CA ALA A 143 22.88 1.51 -6.78
C ALA A 143 23.42 0.46 -7.77
N LEU A 144 22.78 -0.70 -7.88
CA LEU A 144 23.10 -1.75 -8.86
C LEU A 144 22.39 -1.57 -10.21
N ASP A 145 21.73 -0.43 -10.44
CA ASP A 145 20.99 -0.09 -11.66
C ASP A 145 19.82 -1.05 -11.97
N TYR A 146 19.29 -1.75 -10.95
CA TYR A 146 18.12 -2.63 -11.12
C TYR A 146 16.79 -1.87 -11.19
N ILE A 147 16.75 -0.64 -10.68
CA ILE A 147 15.57 0.21 -10.63
C ILE A 147 15.98 1.65 -10.93
N ASP A 148 15.23 2.30 -11.82
CA ASP A 148 15.31 3.75 -12.04
C ASP A 148 13.97 4.41 -11.67
N PHE A 149 13.92 4.98 -10.46
CA PHE A 149 12.71 5.55 -9.88
C PHE A 149 12.66 7.06 -9.98
#